data_AF-W1YEX0-F1
#
_entry.id   AF-W1YEX0-F1
#
_cell.length_a   1.000
_cell.length_b   1.000
_cell.length_c   1.000
_cell.angle_alpha   90.00
_cell.angle_beta   90.00
_cell.angle_gamma   90.00
#
_symmetry.space_group_name_H-M   'P 1'
#
loop_
_entity.id
_entity.type
_entity.pdbx_description
1 polymer ?
#
loop_
_entity_poly.entity_id
_entity_poly.type
_entity_poly.pdbx_seq_one_letter_code
_entity_poly.pdbx_strand_id
1 'polypeptide(L)'
;RRRYLLRHELVITHGNGPQVGLLAAATASSDLPANVYPLDTLVAQTQGMIGFWITQALSDALPGRAVAGLLTRTLVDPADPAMAQPTKFVGAV
;
A
#
# COMPACT_ATOMS: atom_id res chain seq x y z
N ARG A 1 -22.62 -8.14 -4.88
CA ARG A 1 -21.38 -7.34 -4.89
C ARG A 1 -21.36 -6.32 -6.04
N ARG A 2 -21.49 -6.69 -7.32
CA ARG A 2 -21.53 -5.74 -8.47
C ARG A 2 -22.60 -4.63 -8.37
N ARG A 3 -23.76 -4.93 -7.78
CA ARG A 3 -24.86 -3.95 -7.56
C ARG A 3 -24.48 -2.77 -6.65
N TYR A 4 -23.58 -2.97 -5.68
CA TYR A 4 -23.11 -1.89 -4.81
C TYR A 4 -22.20 -0.92 -5.59
N LEU A 5 -21.34 -1.47 -6.44
CA LEU A 5 -20.39 -0.70 -7.25
C LEU A 5 -21.07 0.25 -8.25
N LEU A 6 -22.28 -0.11 -8.72
CA LEU A 6 -23.02 0.67 -9.70
C LEU A 6 -23.89 1.79 -9.07
N ARG A 7 -24.09 1.79 -7.75
CA ARG A 7 -25.03 2.70 -7.07
C ARG A 7 -24.36 3.76 -6.20
N HIS A 8 -23.05 3.68 -6.02
CA HIS A 8 -22.31 4.56 -5.13
C HIS A 8 -21.08 5.15 -5.84
N GLU A 9 -20.64 6.26 -5.29
CA GLU A 9 -19.28 6.77 -5.47
C GLU A 9 -18.40 6.10 -4.44
N LEU A 10 -17.26 5.59 -4.88
CA LEU A 10 -16.41 4.72 -4.07
C LEU A 10 -15.06 5.36 -3.86
N VAL A 11 -14.65 5.40 -2.59
CA VAL A 11 -13.26 5.59 -2.18
C VAL A 11 -12.82 4.29 -1.54
N ILE A 12 -11.75 3.70 -2.09
CA ILE A 12 -11.25 2.39 -1.65
C ILE A 12 -9.85 2.59 -1.08
N THR A 13 -9.64 2.10 0.14
CA THR A 13 -8.34 1.99 0.78
C THR A 13 -7.96 0.52 0.95
N HIS A 14 -6.67 0.23 1.04
CA HIS A 14 -6.19 -1.13 1.31
C HIS A 14 -5.06 -1.12 2.34
N GLY A 15 -4.86 -2.24 3.03
CA GLY A 15 -3.64 -2.50 3.78
C GLY A 15 -2.54 -3.07 2.89
N ASN A 16 -1.32 -3.17 3.41
CA ASN A 16 -0.16 -3.68 2.67
C ASN A 16 0.76 -4.60 3.49
N GLY A 17 0.34 -5.06 4.68
CA GLY A 17 1.21 -5.73 5.65
C GLY A 17 2.06 -6.88 5.08
N PRO A 18 1.45 -7.92 4.49
CA PRO A 18 2.21 -9.01 3.87
C PRO A 18 3.10 -8.54 2.71
N GLN A 19 2.61 -7.62 1.88
CA GLN A 19 3.30 -7.16 0.68
C GLN A 19 4.54 -6.33 1.03
N VAL A 20 4.42 -5.40 1.99
CA VAL A 20 5.54 -4.56 2.42
C VAL A 20 6.55 -5.38 3.22
N GLY A 21 6.09 -6.37 3.99
CA GLY A 21 6.96 -7.32 4.69
C GLY A 21 7.82 -8.14 3.73
N LEU A 22 7.24 -8.63 2.64
CA LEU A 22 7.99 -9.36 1.60
C LEU A 22 9.05 -8.47 0.94
N LEU A 23 8.70 -7.23 0.57
CA LEU A 23 9.66 -6.30 -0.04
C LEU A 23 10.77 -5.89 0.93
N ALA A 24 10.46 -5.70 2.21
CA ALA A 24 11.45 -5.40 3.24
C ALA A 24 12.42 -6.56 3.43
N ALA A 25 11.92 -7.80 3.52
CA ALA A 25 12.75 -8.99 3.61
C ALA A 25 13.64 -9.17 2.37
N ALA A 26 13.08 -9.01 1.17
CA ALA A 26 13.84 -9.11 -0.07
C ALA A 26 14.93 -8.04 -0.20
N THR A 27 14.64 -6.81 0.22
CA THR A 27 15.62 -5.71 0.23
C THR A 27 16.74 -6.00 1.23
N ALA A 28 16.39 -6.45 2.44
CA ALA A 28 17.35 -6.79 3.49
C ALA A 28 18.26 -7.98 3.11
N SER A 29 17.78 -8.91 2.28
CA SER A 29 18.55 -10.05 1.79
C SER A 29 19.33 -9.78 0.49
N SER A 30 19.29 -8.56 -0.05
CA SER A 30 19.94 -8.20 -1.31
C SER A 30 21.38 -7.69 -1.09
N ASP A 31 22.18 -7.67 -2.16
CA ASP A 31 23.53 -7.07 -2.15
C ASP A 31 23.50 -5.53 -2.20
N LEU A 32 22.31 -4.91 -2.12
CA LEU A 32 22.18 -3.47 -2.12
C LEU A 32 22.63 -2.86 -0.78
N PRO A 33 23.02 -1.58 -0.78
CA PRO A 33 23.30 -0.88 0.47
C PRO A 33 22.12 -0.96 1.44
N ALA A 34 22.44 -1.09 2.73
CA ALA A 34 21.43 -1.01 3.79
C ALA A 34 20.62 0.29 3.64
N ASN A 35 19.30 0.20 3.82
CA ASN A 35 18.35 1.31 3.69
C ASN A 35 18.30 1.98 2.29
N VAL A 36 18.77 1.32 1.22
CA VAL A 36 18.59 1.82 -0.16
C VAL A 36 17.13 2.14 -0.48
N TYR A 37 16.20 1.35 0.06
CA TYR A 37 14.78 1.59 0.02
C TYR A 37 14.25 1.64 1.44
N PRO A 38 14.10 2.84 2.03
CA PRO A 38 13.50 3.00 3.35
C PRO A 38 12.04 2.55 3.34
N LEU A 39 11.49 2.28 4.52
CA LEU A 39 10.17 1.66 4.67
C LEU A 39 9.04 2.47 4.01
N ASP A 40 9.11 3.79 4.02
CA ASP A 40 8.17 4.68 3.33
C ASP A 40 8.21 4.52 1.80
N THR A 41 9.39 4.36 1.21
CA THR A 41 9.54 4.00 -0.21
C THR A 41 8.94 2.64 -0.52
N LEU A 42 9.16 1.64 0.35
CA LEU A 42 8.55 0.31 0.19
C LEU A 42 7.02 0.38 0.30
N VAL A 43 6.49 1.20 1.21
CA VAL A 43 5.05 1.48 1.32
C VAL A 43 4.54 2.09 0.01
N ALA A 44 5.21 3.10 -0.55
CA ALA A 44 4.83 3.69 -1.83
C ALA A 44 4.85 2.66 -2.98
N GLN A 45 5.84 1.77 -3.02
CA GLN A 45 5.90 0.67 -4.00
C GLN A 45 4.70 -0.27 -3.86
N THR A 46 4.29 -0.63 -2.64
CA THR A 46 3.11 -1.47 -2.42
C THR A 46 1.80 -0.78 -2.80
N GLN A 47 1.70 0.55 -2.72
CA GLN A 47 0.54 1.28 -3.25
C GLN A 47 0.45 1.15 -4.77
N GLY A 48 1.57 1.26 -5.48
CA GLY A 48 1.61 1.01 -6.93
C GLY A 48 1.22 -0.42 -7.29
N MET A 49 1.79 -1.41 -6.60
CA MET A 49 1.55 -2.83 -6.87
C MET A 49 0.10 -3.26 -6.59
N ILE A 50 -0.41 -2.99 -5.38
CA ILE A 50 -1.77 -3.37 -4.99
C ILE A 50 -2.79 -2.49 -5.71
N GLY A 51 -2.49 -1.19 -5.85
CA GLY A 51 -3.30 -0.24 -6.60
C GLY A 51 -3.49 -0.70 -8.04
N PHE A 52 -2.43 -1.15 -8.72
CA PHE A 52 -2.52 -1.71 -10.07
C PHE A 52 -3.51 -2.89 -10.15
N TRP A 53 -3.44 -3.85 -9.23
CA TRP A 53 -4.36 -5.01 -9.24
C TRP A 53 -5.81 -4.60 -8.99
N ILE A 54 -6.03 -3.70 -8.03
CA ILE A 54 -7.38 -3.21 -7.70
C ILE A 54 -7.96 -2.43 -8.88
N THR A 55 -7.20 -1.51 -9.48
CA THR A 55 -7.69 -0.68 -10.58
C THR A 55 -7.95 -1.51 -11.83
N GLN A 56 -7.11 -2.49 -12.15
CA GLN A 56 -7.37 -3.47 -13.22
C GLN A 56 -8.68 -4.22 -12.98
N ALA A 57 -8.83 -4.88 -11.82
CA ALA A 57 -10.01 -5.68 -11.52
C ALA A 57 -11.31 -4.86 -11.52
N LEU A 58 -11.26 -3.61 -11.05
CA LEU A 58 -12.41 -2.70 -11.07
C LEU A 58 -12.73 -2.21 -12.49
N SER A 59 -11.73 -1.91 -13.30
CA SER A 59 -11.92 -1.49 -14.69
C SER A 59 -12.59 -2.60 -15.51
N ASP A 60 -12.17 -3.85 -15.31
CA ASP A 60 -12.76 -5.02 -15.97
C ASP A 60 -14.22 -5.26 -15.52
N ALA A 61 -14.51 -5.08 -14.23
CA ALA A 61 -15.84 -5.30 -13.68
C ALA A 61 -16.84 -4.17 -14.01
N LEU A 62 -16.34 -2.96 -14.28
CA LEU A 62 -17.10 -1.72 -14.47
C LEU A 62 -16.68 -1.00 -15.76
N PRO A 63 -16.92 -1.60 -16.94
CA PRO A 63 -16.53 -1.00 -18.21
C PRO A 63 -17.17 0.37 -18.38
N GLY A 64 -16.38 1.35 -18.84
CA GLY A 64 -16.79 2.73 -19.04
C GLY A 64 -16.75 3.62 -17.78
N ARG A 65 -16.42 3.07 -16.60
CA ARG A 65 -16.18 3.88 -15.40
C ARG A 65 -14.69 4.15 -15.23
N ALA A 66 -14.33 5.42 -15.05
CA ALA A 66 -12.96 5.80 -14.73
C ALA A 66 -12.58 5.27 -13.34
N VAL A 67 -11.41 4.63 -13.25
CA VAL A 67 -10.83 4.12 -12.02
C VAL A 67 -9.37 4.58 -11.98
N ALA A 68 -8.94 5.13 -10.84
CA ALA A 68 -7.57 5.60 -10.65
C ALA A 68 -7.03 5.14 -9.29
N GLY A 69 -5.75 4.78 -9.27
CA GLY A 69 -4.98 4.56 -8.05
C GLY A 69 -4.14 5.80 -7.78
N LEU A 70 -4.17 6.30 -6.55
CA LEU A 70 -3.47 7.52 -6.17
C LEU A 70 -2.39 7.20 -5.14
N LEU A 71 -1.15 7.57 -5.45
CA LEU A 71 -0.10 7.58 -4.44
C LEU A 71 -0.45 8.61 -3.37
N THR A 72 -0.51 8.14 -2.13
CA THR A 72 -1.00 8.92 -1.00
C THR A 72 0.09 8.98 0.08
N ARG A 73 0.39 10.20 0.53
CA ARG A 73 1.22 10.45 1.72
C ARG A 73 0.32 10.94 2.84
N THR A 74 0.42 10.30 3.98
CA THR A 74 -0.29 10.70 5.20
C THR A 74 0.67 11.49 6.08
N LEU A 75 0.30 12.73 6.42
CA LEU A 75 1.04 13.51 7.41
C LEU A 75 0.83 12.87 8.79
N VAL A 76 1.93 12.70 9.53
CA VAL A 76 1.93 12.18 10.90
C VAL A 76 2.60 13.19 11.82
N ASP A 77 2.21 13.20 13.08
CA ASP A 77 2.85 14.03 14.10
C ASP A 77 4.21 13.40 14.48
N PRO A 78 5.35 14.12 14.32
CA PRO A 78 6.64 13.60 14.76
C PRO A 78 6.73 13.39 16.28
N ALA A 79 5.86 14.04 17.07
CA ALA A 79 5.76 13.85 18.51
C ALA A 79 4.79 12.74 18.92
N ASP A 80 4.22 11.99 17.98
CA ASP A 80 3.32 10.87 18.27
C ASP A 80 4.05 9.82 19.15
N PRO A 81 3.48 9.38 20.29
CA PRO A 81 4.09 8.37 21.16
C PRO A 81 4.48 7.07 20.44
N ALA A 82 3.79 6.72 19.35
CA ALA A 82 4.12 5.56 18.52
C ALA A 82 5.51 5.66 17.86
N MET A 83 6.07 6.86 17.72
CA MET A 83 7.44 7.07 17.23
C MET A 83 8.47 6.62 18.26
N ALA A 84 8.19 6.82 19.55
CA ALA A 84 9.07 6.40 20.64
C ALA A 84 8.88 4.91 21.00
N GLN A 85 7.69 4.35 20.77
CA GLN A 85 7.37 2.97 21.10
C GLN A 85 6.66 2.26 19.92
N PRO A 86 7.41 1.77 18.91
CA PRO A 86 6.83 1.09 17.77
C PRO A 86 6.24 -0.27 18.21
N THR A 87 4.95 -0.47 17.94
CA THR A 87 4.21 -1.70 18.29
C THR A 87 3.91 -2.60 17.09
N LYS A 88 4.02 -2.06 15.87
CA LYS A 88 3.72 -2.78 14.63
C LYS A 88 4.99 -3.42 14.06
N PHE A 89 4.98 -4.74 13.95
CA PHE A 89 6.03 -5.48 13.24
C PHE A 89 5.90 -5.33 11.72
N VAL A 90 7.05 -5.33 11.04
CA VAL A 90 7.15 -5.31 9.58
C VAL A 90 7.95 -6.54 9.14
N GLY A 91 7.36 -7.40 8.33
CA GLY A 91 7.95 -8.70 7.95
C GLY A 91 7.15 -9.88 8.51
N ALA A 92 7.68 -11.09 8.31
CA ALA A 92 7.11 -12.30 8.92
C ALA A 92 7.33 -12.26 10.44
N VAL A 93 6.32 -12.72 11.18
CA VAL A 93 6.41 -13.03 12.62
C VAL A 93 6.84 -14.48 12.77
#